data_AF-A0A7J9QSZ8-F1
#
_entry.id   AF-A0A7J9QSZ8-F1
#
_cell.length_a   1.000
_cell.length_b   1.000
_cell.length_c   1.000
_cell.angle_alpha   90.00
_cell.angle_beta   90.00
_cell.angle_gamma   90.00
#
_symmetry.space_group_name_H-M   'P 1'
#
loop_
_entity.id
_entity.type
_entity.pdbx_description
1 polymer ?
#
loop_
_entity_poly.entity_id
_entity_poly.type
_entity_poly.pdbx_seq_one_letter_code
_entity_poly.pdbx_strand_id
1 'polypeptide(L)'
;QKIEITEEIRDYWKSLRNFKSRSQFGISKNTFDVIYSILNNQSLLSPTSILLEGEYNQKNVCMGVLTTIDSKGISKIHQSELDESEKKSLDHSAQIIRNNIESI
;
A
#
# COMPACT_ATOMS: atom_id res chain seq x y z
N GLN A 1 -10.82 20.70 0.31
CA GLN A 1 -10.13 19.98 1.40
C GLN A 1 -9.88 18.50 1.11
N LYS A 2 -10.87 17.59 1.04
CA LYS A 2 -10.60 16.13 0.76
C LYS A 2 -9.86 15.90 -0.57
N ILE A 3 -10.29 16.57 -1.64
CA ILE A 3 -9.69 16.45 -2.99
C ILE A 3 -8.24 16.94 -2.97
N GLU A 4 -8.01 18.13 -2.42
CA GLU A 4 -6.69 18.75 -2.28
C GLU A 4 -5.69 17.86 -1.52
N ILE A 5 -6.07 17.33 -0.35
CA ILE A 5 -5.22 16.40 0.42
C ILE A 5 -4.91 15.13 -0.40
N THR A 6 -5.91 14.63 -1.15
CA THR A 6 -5.72 13.43 -1.99
C THR A 6 -4.71 13.69 -3.11
N GLU A 7 -4.79 14.87 -3.73
CA GLU A 7 -3.86 15.28 -4.79
C GLU A 7 -2.46 15.48 -4.24
N GLU A 8 -2.29 16.15 -3.11
CA GLU A 8 -1.00 16.35 -2.46
C GLU A 8 -0.30 15.04 -2.11
N ILE A 9 -1.02 14.07 -1.55
CA ILE A 9 -0.47 12.74 -1.21
C ILE A 9 -0.08 11.99 -2.48
N ARG A 10 -1.00 11.91 -3.46
CA ARG A 10 -0.77 11.16 -4.71
C ARG A 10 0.38 11.75 -5.53
N ASP A 11 0.50 13.07 -5.53
CA ASP A 11 1.47 13.80 -6.34
C ASP A 11 2.72 14.24 -5.58
N TYR A 12 2.88 13.83 -4.32
CA TYR A 12 4.03 14.18 -3.48
C TYR A 12 5.38 13.96 -4.18
N TRP A 13 5.52 12.86 -4.90
CA TRP A 13 6.72 12.52 -5.67
C TRP A 13 7.07 13.55 -6.77
N LYS A 14 6.07 14.29 -7.31
CA LYS A 14 6.31 15.38 -8.27
C LYS A 14 7.08 16.52 -7.60
N SER A 15 6.77 16.84 -6.35
CA SER A 15 7.50 17.88 -5.58
C SER A 15 8.98 17.54 -5.43
N LEU A 16 9.31 16.28 -5.15
CA LEU A 16 10.69 15.81 -5.00
C LEU A 16 11.52 16.01 -6.27
N ARG A 17 10.92 15.83 -7.45
CA ARG A 17 11.58 16.10 -8.73
C ARG A 17 11.92 17.56 -8.93
N ASN A 18 11.07 18.48 -8.49
CA ASN A 18 11.36 19.91 -8.57
C ASN A 18 12.61 20.28 -7.76
N PHE A 19 12.82 19.59 -6.63
CA PHE A 19 14.03 19.74 -5.81
C PHE A 19 15.22 18.91 -6.31
N LYS A 20 15.10 18.21 -7.44
CA LYS A 20 16.09 17.22 -7.93
C LYS A 20 16.48 16.19 -6.86
N SER A 21 15.55 15.90 -5.95
CA SER A 21 15.74 14.99 -4.83
C SER A 21 15.10 13.64 -5.12
N ARG A 22 15.53 12.62 -4.38
CA ARG A 22 15.06 11.23 -4.49
C ARG A 22 14.25 10.86 -3.25
N SER A 23 13.19 10.07 -3.44
CA SER A 23 12.36 9.55 -2.34
C SER A 23 13.02 8.34 -1.67
N GLN A 24 14.13 8.56 -0.96
CA GLN A 24 14.91 7.50 -0.34
C GLN A 24 14.75 7.43 1.18
N PHE A 25 14.71 8.58 1.86
CA PHE A 25 14.64 8.59 3.32
C PHE A 25 13.30 8.09 3.87
N GLY A 26 12.19 8.44 3.20
CA GLY A 26 10.86 7.96 3.60
C GLY A 26 10.73 6.45 3.51
N ILE A 27 11.14 5.86 2.37
CA ILE A 27 11.11 4.40 2.22
C ILE A 27 12.10 3.70 3.15
N SER A 28 13.31 4.24 3.36
CA SER A 28 14.27 3.68 4.32
C SER A 28 13.72 3.62 5.74
N LYS A 29 12.97 4.64 6.18
CA LYS A 29 12.32 4.64 7.49
C LYS A 29 11.24 3.55 7.58
N ASN A 30 10.38 3.44 6.56
CA ASN A 30 9.36 2.39 6.52
C ASN A 30 9.98 0.99 6.53
N THR A 31 11.04 0.76 5.74
CA THR A 31 11.76 -0.51 5.74
C THR A 31 12.40 -0.80 7.10
N PHE A 32 13.02 0.20 7.73
CA PHE A 32 13.55 0.07 9.08
C PHE A 32 12.46 -0.33 10.08
N ASP A 33 11.29 0.32 10.05
CA ASP A 33 10.19 0.04 10.97
C ASP A 33 9.68 -1.40 10.84
N VAL A 34 9.53 -1.89 9.60
CA VAL A 34 9.14 -3.28 9.34
C VAL A 34 10.19 -4.26 9.91
N ILE A 35 11.47 -4.06 9.59
CA ILE A 35 12.56 -4.93 10.07
C ILE A 35 12.62 -4.89 11.61
N TYR A 36 12.56 -3.69 12.18
CA TYR A 36 12.62 -3.49 13.63
C TYR A 36 11.44 -4.18 14.32
N SER A 37 10.23 -4.07 13.77
CA SER A 37 9.03 -4.73 14.28
C SER A 37 9.19 -6.25 14.31
N ILE A 38 9.69 -6.83 13.22
CA ILE A 38 9.92 -8.28 13.10
C ILE A 38 10.96 -8.74 14.13
N LEU A 39 12.11 -8.08 14.20
CA LEU A 39 13.22 -8.46 15.07
C LEU A 39 12.90 -8.33 16.56
N ASN A 40 12.10 -7.33 16.93
CA ASN A 40 11.76 -7.06 18.33
C ASN A 40 10.41 -7.66 18.76
N ASN A 41 9.80 -8.50 17.92
CA ASN A 41 8.48 -9.09 18.17
C ASN A 41 7.43 -8.04 18.55
N GLN A 42 7.50 -6.88 17.91
CA GLN A 42 6.53 -5.81 18.04
C GLN A 42 5.52 -5.91 16.91
N SER A 43 4.29 -5.46 17.19
CA SER A 43 3.24 -5.39 16.19
C SER A 43 3.28 -4.03 15.50
N LEU A 44 3.33 -4.03 14.17
CA LEU A 44 3.28 -2.84 13.33
C LEU A 44 2.04 -2.88 12.44
N LEU A 45 1.17 -1.88 12.59
CA LEU A 45 0.07 -1.64 11.66
C LEU A 45 0.59 -0.76 10.51
N SER A 46 0.62 -1.30 9.30
CA SER A 46 1.16 -0.60 8.12
C SER A 46 0.39 -0.95 6.84
N PRO A 47 0.23 0.00 5.90
CA PRO A 47 -0.17 -0.30 4.54
C PRO A 47 0.95 -1.09 3.85
N THR A 48 0.64 -2.29 3.36
CA THR A 48 1.62 -3.19 2.76
C THR A 48 1.03 -3.80 1.48
N SER A 49 1.88 -3.99 0.46
CA SER A 49 1.48 -4.70 -0.75
C SER A 49 1.53 -6.20 -0.51
N ILE A 50 0.38 -6.87 -0.64
CA ILE A 50 0.24 -8.32 -0.40
C ILE A 50 -0.59 -8.95 -1.52
N LEU A 51 -0.39 -10.25 -1.75
CA LEU A 51 -1.24 -11.04 -2.62
C LEU A 51 -2.63 -11.19 -1.99
N LEU A 52 -3.65 -10.65 -2.66
CA LEU A 52 -5.04 -10.83 -2.28
C LEU A 52 -5.57 -12.15 -2.83
N GLU A 53 -6.24 -12.93 -1.99
CA GLU A 53 -6.77 -14.27 -2.28
C GLU A 53 -8.30 -14.35 -2.16
N GLY A 54 -8.96 -13.20 -1.98
CA GLY A 54 -10.40 -13.05 -1.88
C GLY A 54 -10.82 -11.76 -1.16
N GLU A 55 -9.89 -11.09 -0.49
CA GLU A 55 -10.10 -9.80 0.16
C GLU A 55 -10.59 -8.75 -0.84
N TYR A 56 -11.59 -7.96 -0.43
CA TYR A 56 -12.23 -6.96 -1.29
C TYR A 56 -12.74 -7.52 -2.63
N ASN A 57 -13.09 -8.81 -2.71
CA ASN A 57 -13.43 -9.54 -3.95
C ASN A 57 -12.31 -9.55 -5.00
N GLN A 58 -11.06 -9.31 -4.59
CA GLN A 58 -9.89 -9.37 -5.45
C GLN A 58 -9.10 -10.65 -5.19
N LYS A 59 -8.65 -11.29 -6.28
CA LYS A 59 -7.83 -12.51 -6.22
C LYS A 59 -6.65 -12.41 -7.19
N ASN A 60 -5.54 -13.07 -6.84
CA ASN A 60 -4.34 -13.21 -7.67
C ASN A 60 -3.77 -11.85 -8.14
N VAL A 61 -3.71 -10.88 -7.23
CA VAL A 61 -3.14 -9.55 -7.48
C VAL A 61 -2.51 -9.01 -6.20
N CYS A 62 -1.32 -8.42 -6.31
CA CYS A 62 -0.68 -7.76 -5.18
C CYS A 62 -1.16 -6.31 -5.07
N MET A 63 -1.76 -5.94 -3.94
CA MET A 63 -2.27 -4.59 -3.71
C MET A 63 -1.92 -4.06 -2.32
N GLY A 64 -1.77 -2.75 -2.21
CA GLY A 64 -1.56 -2.06 -0.94
C GLY A 64 -2.81 -2.06 -0.09
N VAL A 65 -2.82 -2.82 0.99
CA VAL A 65 -3.91 -2.88 1.97
C VAL A 65 -3.37 -2.76 3.39
N LEU A 66 -4.25 -2.43 4.35
CA LEU A 66 -3.84 -2.28 5.74
C LEU A 66 -3.57 -3.65 6.37
N THR A 67 -2.37 -3.83 6.94
CA THR A 67 -1.93 -5.10 7.52
C THR A 67 -1.31 -4.91 8.88
N THR A 68 -1.38 -5.94 9.71
CA THR A 68 -0.52 -6.07 10.88
C THR A 68 0.65 -6.98 10.54
N ILE A 69 1.86 -6.50 10.86
CA ILE A 69 3.12 -7.23 10.73
C ILE A 69 3.64 -7.52 12.15
N ASP A 70 4.13 -8.73 12.38
CA ASP A 70 4.82 -9.15 13.61
C ASP A 70 6.07 -10.00 13.30
N SER A 71 6.66 -10.65 14.30
CA SER A 71 7.86 -11.49 14.13
C SER A 71 7.74 -12.63 13.12
N LYS A 72 6.52 -13.03 12.72
CA LYS A 72 6.25 -14.08 11.73
C LYS A 72 5.91 -13.52 10.35
N GLY A 73 6.03 -12.21 10.15
CA GLY A 73 5.61 -11.53 8.92
C GLY A 73 4.20 -10.99 9.04
N ILE A 74 3.37 -11.18 8.02
CA ILE A 74 1.99 -10.65 8.02
C ILE A 74 1.09 -11.53 8.87
N SER A 75 0.58 -10.98 9.97
CA SER A 75 -0.28 -11.70 10.91
C SER A 75 -1.77 -11.45 10.69
N LYS A 76 -2.13 -10.29 10.12
CA LYS A 76 -3.52 -9.96 9.83
C LYS A 76 -3.66 -8.98 8.66
N ILE A 77 -4.67 -9.20 7.84
CA ILE A 77 -5.14 -8.26 6.81
C ILE A 77 -6.41 -7.60 7.35
N HIS A 78 -6.48 -6.27 7.32
CA HIS A 78 -7.65 -5.51 7.77
C HIS A 78 -8.47 -5.08 6.55
N GLN A 79 -9.70 -5.61 6.47
CA GLN A 79 -10.67 -5.19 5.47
C GLN A 79 -11.54 -4.08 6.06
N SER A 80 -11.46 -2.89 5.47
CA SER A 80 -12.35 -1.78 5.80
C SER A 80 -13.61 -1.85 4.95
N GLU A 81 -14.73 -1.37 5.48
CA GLU A 81 -15.92 -1.18 4.68
C GLU A 81 -15.70 -0.05 3.68
N LEU A 82 -15.75 -0.38 2.39
CA LEU A 82 -15.60 0.57 1.29
C LEU A 82 -16.98 0.95 0.74
N ASP A 83 -17.16 2.23 0.45
CA ASP A 83 -18.32 2.69 -0.30
C ASP A 83 -18.26 2.25 -1.78
N GLU A 84 -19.34 2.48 -2.53
CA GLU A 84 -19.41 2.06 -3.94
C GLU A 84 -18.34 2.74 -4.82
N SER A 85 -17.99 3.99 -4.53
CA SER A 85 -17.00 4.75 -5.29
C SER A 85 -15.58 4.23 -5.01
N GLU A 86 -15.29 3.93 -3.75
CA GLU A 86 -14.02 3.36 -3.29
C GLU A 86 -13.83 1.94 -3.83
N LYS A 87 -14.87 1.10 -3.81
CA LYS A 87 -14.86 -0.24 -4.43
C LYS A 87 -14.53 -0.17 -5.91
N LYS A 88 -15.24 0.67 -6.68
CA LYS A 88 -14.96 0.88 -8.11
C LYS A 88 -13.52 1.34 -8.36
N SER A 89 -13.00 2.21 -7.51
CA SER A 89 -11.62 2.71 -7.62
C SER A 89 -10.58 1.62 -7.33
N LEU A 90 -10.83 0.79 -6.31
CA LEU A 90 -9.99 -0.36 -5.97
C LEU A 90 -10.00 -1.39 -7.11
N ASP A 91 -11.18 -1.74 -7.62
CA ASP A 91 -11.36 -2.70 -8.72
C ASP A 91 -10.61 -2.23 -9.98
N HIS A 92 -10.73 -0.95 -10.31
CA HIS A 92 -10.00 -0.34 -11.42
C HIS A 92 -8.47 -0.42 -11.21
N SER A 93 -7.99 -0.12 -9.99
CA SER A 93 -6.56 -0.24 -9.66
C SER A 93 -6.08 -1.69 -9.79
N ALA A 94 -6.87 -2.66 -9.33
CA ALA A 94 -6.56 -4.07 -9.45
C ALA A 94 -6.43 -4.49 -10.93
N GLN A 95 -7.37 -4.05 -11.78
CA GLN A 95 -7.35 -4.36 -13.20
C GLN A 95 -6.11 -3.78 -13.90
N ILE A 96 -5.73 -2.54 -13.59
CA ILE A 96 -4.52 -1.93 -14.14
C ILE A 96 -3.29 -2.78 -13.76
N ILE A 97 -3.16 -3.19 -12.51
CA ILE A 97 -2.02 -3.99 -12.05
C ILE A 97 -1.97 -5.33 -12.81
N ARG A 98 -3.11 -6.03 -12.93
CA ARG A 98 -3.19 -7.29 -13.68
C ARG A 98 -2.77 -7.13 -15.13
N ASN A 99 -3.34 -6.14 -15.82
CA ASN A 99 -3.00 -5.88 -17.22
C ASN A 99 -1.50 -5.61 -17.42
N ASN A 100 -0.87 -4.88 -16.49
CA ASN A 100 0.57 -4.62 -16.56
C ASN A 100 1.38 -5.90 -16.32
N ILE A 101 0.97 -6.77 -15.40
CA ILE A 101 1.63 -8.06 -15.15
C ILE A 101 1.50 -8.97 -16.37
N GLU A 102 0.31 -9.06 -16.99
CA GLU A 102 0.05 -9.87 -18.18
C GLU A 102 0.76 -9.36 -19.45
N SER A 103 1.12 -8.07 -19.48
CA SER A 103 1.81 -7.46 -20.63
C SER A 103 3.32 -7.73 -20.68
N ILE A 104 3.89 -8.32 -19.63
CA ILE A 104 5.31 -8.67 -19.52
C ILE A 104 5.52 -10.11 -20.00
#